data_AF-J9UAB3-F1
#
_entry.id   AF-J9UAB3-F1
#
_cell.length_a   1.000
_cell.length_b   1.000
_cell.length_c   1.000
_cell.angle_alpha   90.00
_cell.angle_beta   90.00
_cell.angle_gamma   90.00
#
_symmetry.space_group_name_H-M   'P 1'
#
loop_
_entity.id
_entity.type
_entity.pdbx_description
1 polymer ?
#
loop_
_entity_poly.entity_id
_entity_poly.type
_entity_poly.pdbx_seq_one_letter_code
_entity_poly.pdbx_strand_id
1 'polypeptide(L)'
;MVFVIYDKYNYKCYFVEGQSINDFKLKPNEVIKAHNSKDLSQTDIRAYNKDGSVKSLEEQVQEKIITLKDNEIIDNGIIRELNKNYEDDYIVMIERGLEKLDDNKKIVEDNGKKYVREKSIEEKYNEGLITKEEYNAYIVNQRQNQYSQNLDGARAELLDSVLNTLANQGLLNETQMEALKNIQTTRANIKEQYPKQS
;
A
#
# COMPACT_ATOMS: atom_id res chain seq x y z
N MET A 1 -14.60 28.84 -36.71
CA MET A 1 -15.33 27.92 -35.82
C MET A 1 -15.18 26.51 -36.38
N VAL A 2 -14.93 25.51 -35.54
CA VAL A 2 -14.81 24.11 -35.99
C VAL A 2 -16.20 23.47 -35.98
N PHE A 3 -16.60 22.89 -37.11
CA PHE A 3 -17.86 22.18 -37.28
C PHE A 3 -17.58 20.69 -37.53
N VAL A 4 -18.47 19.83 -37.03
CA VAL A 4 -18.39 18.39 -37.24
C VAL A 4 -19.42 17.97 -38.28
N ILE A 5 -18.95 17.45 -39.41
CA ILE A 5 -19.78 16.85 -40.44
C ILE A 5 -19.79 15.34 -40.22
N TYR A 6 -20.99 14.78 -40.02
CA TYR A 6 -21.21 13.34 -39.90
C TYR A 6 -21.76 12.78 -41.22
N ASP A 7 -21.02 11.84 -41.82
CA ASP A 7 -21.43 11.07 -42.99
C ASP A 7 -22.18 9.81 -42.55
N LYS A 8 -23.48 9.76 -42.83
CA LYS A 8 -24.38 8.63 -42.48
C LYS A 8 -24.10 7.36 -43.30
N TYR A 9 -23.45 7.47 -44.45
CA TYR A 9 -23.17 6.32 -45.32
C TYR A 9 -21.95 5.53 -44.81
N ASN A 10 -20.89 6.25 -44.41
CA ASN A 10 -19.64 5.64 -43.93
C ASN A 10 -19.47 5.68 -42.41
N TYR A 11 -20.41 6.29 -41.68
CA TYR A 11 -20.35 6.49 -40.22
C TYR A 11 -19.08 7.23 -39.76
N LYS A 12 -18.60 8.19 -40.57
CA LYS A 12 -17.38 8.97 -40.30
C LYS A 12 -17.69 10.41 -39.95
N CYS A 13 -16.87 10.99 -39.07
CA CYS A 13 -16.89 12.40 -38.73
C CYS A 13 -15.68 13.12 -39.35
N TYR A 14 -15.91 14.31 -39.90
CA TYR A 14 -14.87 15.21 -40.40
C TYR A 14 -14.97 16.55 -39.68
N PHE A 15 -13.82 17.12 -39.33
CA PHE A 15 -13.72 18.45 -38.73
C PHE A 15 -13.39 19.47 -39.81
N VAL A 16 -14.21 20.50 -39.92
CA VAL A 16 -14.04 21.57 -40.92
C VAL A 16 -14.10 22.94 -40.25
N GLU A 17 -13.28 23.87 -40.73
CA GLU A 17 -13.27 25.25 -40.24
C GLU A 17 -14.14 26.13 -41.13
N GLY A 18 -15.03 26.92 -40.53
CA GLY A 18 -15.86 27.90 -41.22
C GLY A 18 -16.28 29.06 -40.33
N GLN A 19 -16.90 30.08 -40.91
CA GLN A 19 -17.46 31.22 -40.17
C GLN A 19 -18.93 30.97 -39.82
N SER A 20 -19.65 30.21 -40.65
CA SER A 20 -21.08 29.88 -40.49
C SER A 20 -21.40 28.47 -41.01
N ILE A 21 -22.49 27.88 -40.50
CA ILE A 21 -23.02 26.60 -41.00
C ILE A 21 -23.41 26.65 -42.48
N ASN A 22 -23.75 27.84 -42.98
CA ASN A 22 -24.15 28.07 -44.37
C ASN A 22 -22.95 28.05 -45.34
N ASP A 23 -21.72 28.04 -44.83
CA ASP A 23 -20.51 27.98 -45.65
C ASP A 23 -20.28 26.58 -46.24
N PHE A 24 -21.00 25.57 -45.75
CA PHE A 24 -20.80 24.16 -46.13
C PHE A 24 -21.91 23.66 -47.06
N LYS A 25 -21.52 23.10 -48.21
CA LYS A 25 -22.42 22.32 -49.08
C LYS A 25 -22.34 20.85 -48.67
N LEU A 26 -23.36 20.37 -47.97
CA LEU A 26 -23.46 18.97 -47.52
C LEU A 26 -23.98 18.06 -48.62
N LYS A 27 -23.43 16.85 -48.71
CA LYS A 27 -24.06 15.77 -49.49
C LYS A 27 -25.35 15.32 -48.81
N PRO A 28 -26.28 14.65 -49.53
CA PRO A 28 -27.56 14.19 -48.95
C PRO A 28 -27.42 13.28 -47.71
N ASN A 29 -26.30 12.57 -47.61
CA ASN A 29 -25.93 11.67 -46.51
C ASN A 29 -25.19 12.37 -45.36
N GLU A 30 -24.87 13.65 -45.46
CA GLU A 30 -24.09 14.39 -44.47
C GLU A 30 -24.99 15.29 -43.61
N VAL A 31 -24.68 15.37 -42.32
CA VAL A 31 -25.34 16.30 -41.38
C VAL A 31 -24.31 16.97 -40.50
N ILE A 32 -24.50 18.26 -40.24
CA ILE A 32 -23.70 18.99 -39.25
C ILE A 32 -24.30 18.72 -37.88
N LYS A 33 -23.51 18.10 -37.00
CA LYS A 33 -23.89 17.94 -35.59
C LYS A 33 -23.22 19.04 -34.78
N ALA A 34 -23.99 19.70 -33.91
CA ALA A 34 -23.44 20.61 -32.93
C ALA A 34 -22.48 19.82 -32.02
N HIS A 35 -21.20 20.18 -32.06
CA HIS A 35 -20.18 19.59 -31.20
C HIS A 35 -19.59 20.71 -30.34
N ASN A 36 -19.67 20.54 -29.02
CA ASN A 36 -19.08 21.47 -28.08
C ASN A 36 -17.57 21.17 -28.00
N SER A 37 -16.78 21.90 -28.78
CA SER A 37 -15.33 21.67 -28.97
C SER A 37 -14.46 21.83 -27.70
N LYS A 38 -15.04 22.22 -26.58
CA LYS A 38 -14.35 22.33 -25.28
C LYS A 38 -14.36 21.04 -24.47
N ASP A 39 -15.13 20.05 -24.88
CA ASP A 39 -15.21 18.77 -24.19
C ASP A 39 -15.33 17.62 -25.22
N LEU A 40 -14.18 17.08 -25.61
CA LEU A 40 -14.08 15.89 -26.47
C LEU A 40 -14.37 14.60 -25.70
N SER A 41 -14.72 14.66 -24.41
CA SER A 41 -15.25 13.51 -23.66
C SER A 41 -16.69 13.21 -24.08
N GLN A 42 -16.91 12.94 -25.36
CA GLN A 42 -18.11 12.21 -25.75
C GLN A 42 -18.05 10.86 -25.05
N THR A 43 -19.03 10.62 -24.19
CA THR A 43 -19.24 9.47 -23.31
C THR A 43 -19.38 8.11 -24.02
N ASP A 44 -19.06 8.01 -25.31
CA ASP A 44 -19.08 6.75 -26.05
C ASP A 44 -18.23 6.84 -27.35
N ILE A 45 -16.91 7.03 -27.23
CA ILE A 45 -15.98 6.82 -28.38
C ILE A 45 -15.89 5.31 -28.61
N ARG A 46 -16.75 4.78 -29.47
CA ARG A 46 -16.64 3.39 -29.91
C ARG A 46 -15.57 3.29 -31.00
N ALA A 47 -14.40 2.81 -30.62
CA ALA A 47 -13.38 2.42 -31.60
C ALA A 47 -13.67 0.98 -32.08
N TYR A 48 -13.38 0.70 -33.34
CA TYR A 48 -13.70 -0.58 -33.97
C TYR A 48 -12.45 -1.27 -34.50
N ASN A 49 -12.41 -2.59 -34.37
CA ASN A 49 -11.44 -3.44 -35.04
C ASN A 49 -11.72 -3.49 -36.55
N LYS A 50 -10.75 -3.98 -37.33
CA LYS A 50 -10.88 -4.09 -38.80
C LYS A 50 -12.01 -5.02 -39.23
N ASP A 51 -12.42 -5.94 -38.37
CA ASP A 51 -13.52 -6.88 -38.57
C ASP A 51 -14.90 -6.32 -38.17
N GLY A 52 -14.96 -5.07 -37.68
CA GLY A 52 -16.19 -4.42 -37.23
C GLY A 52 -16.59 -4.69 -35.79
N SER A 53 -15.82 -5.48 -35.01
CA SER A 53 -16.02 -5.62 -33.57
C SER A 53 -15.62 -4.35 -32.80
N VAL A 54 -16.22 -4.11 -31.63
CA VAL A 54 -15.88 -2.95 -30.78
C VAL A 54 -14.59 -3.24 -30.02
N LYS A 55 -13.65 -2.29 -30.05
CA LYS A 55 -12.40 -2.36 -29.29
C LYS A 55 -12.65 -2.23 -27.79
N SER A 56 -11.99 -3.05 -26.99
CA SER A 56 -12.02 -2.91 -25.52
C SER A 56 -11.35 -1.61 -25.07
N LEU A 57 -11.57 -1.19 -23.82
CA LEU A 57 -10.90 0.01 -23.29
C LEU A 57 -9.38 -0.20 -23.24
N GLU A 58 -8.93 -1.42 -22.93
CA GLU A 58 -7.51 -1.78 -22.90
C GLU A 58 -6.88 -1.64 -24.29
N GLU A 59 -7.55 -2.13 -25.33
CA GLU A 59 -7.11 -1.97 -26.73
C GLU A 59 -7.07 -0.48 -27.12
N GLN A 60 -8.05 0.30 -26.69
CA GLN A 60 -8.11 1.75 -26.95
C GLN A 60 -6.99 2.52 -26.25
N VAL A 61 -6.61 2.14 -25.02
CA VAL A 61 -5.45 2.72 -24.31
C VAL A 61 -4.15 2.33 -25.03
N GLN A 62 -4.01 1.06 -25.42
CA GLN A 62 -2.81 0.57 -26.10
C GLN A 62 -2.58 1.26 -27.46
N GLU A 63 -3.66 1.49 -28.21
CA GLU A 63 -3.62 2.22 -29.48
C GLU A 63 -3.61 3.75 -29.31
N LYS A 64 -3.55 4.24 -28.06
CA LYS A 64 -3.56 5.68 -27.71
C LYS A 64 -4.77 6.44 -28.25
N ILE A 65 -5.89 5.74 -28.42
CA ILE A 65 -7.19 6.32 -28.79
C ILE A 65 -7.78 7.08 -27.60
N ILE A 66 -7.64 6.49 -26.41
CA ILE A 66 -7.94 7.12 -25.13
C ILE A 66 -6.68 7.18 -24.28
N THR A 67 -6.59 8.16 -23.38
CA THR A 67 -5.49 8.29 -22.42
C THR A 67 -6.10 8.35 -21.04
N LEU A 68 -5.63 7.47 -20.15
CA LEU A 68 -6.01 7.48 -18.74
C LEU A 68 -5.25 8.60 -18.02
N LYS A 69 -5.88 9.22 -17.03
CA LYS A 69 -5.13 10.00 -16.04
C LYS A 69 -4.24 9.07 -15.21
N ASP A 70 -3.22 9.62 -14.56
CA ASP A 70 -2.28 8.81 -13.78
C ASP A 70 -2.98 8.03 -12.65
N ASN A 71 -4.03 8.62 -12.06
CA ASN A 71 -4.85 8.03 -11.00
C ASN A 71 -6.02 7.17 -11.49
N GLU A 72 -6.12 6.88 -12.79
CA GLU A 72 -7.18 6.06 -13.37
C GLU A 72 -6.68 4.66 -13.75
N ILE A 73 -7.58 3.69 -13.66
CA ILE A 73 -7.37 2.32 -14.14
C ILE A 73 -8.61 1.82 -14.87
N ILE A 74 -8.43 0.78 -15.67
CA ILE A 74 -9.55 -0.01 -16.19
C ILE A 74 -9.75 -1.20 -15.26
N ASP A 75 -10.94 -1.31 -14.70
CA ASP A 75 -11.35 -2.41 -13.84
C ASP A 75 -12.70 -2.95 -14.35
N ASN A 76 -12.72 -4.23 -14.73
CA ASN A 76 -13.88 -4.89 -15.34
C ASN A 76 -14.50 -4.11 -16.52
N GLY A 77 -13.66 -3.57 -17.41
CA GLY A 77 -14.11 -2.84 -18.60
C GLY A 77 -14.71 -1.47 -18.31
N ILE A 78 -14.43 -0.89 -17.13
CA ILE A 78 -14.85 0.47 -16.74
C ILE A 78 -13.61 1.26 -16.31
N ILE A 79 -13.49 2.50 -16.78
CA ILE A 79 -12.49 3.44 -16.26
C ILE A 79 -12.95 3.93 -14.89
N ARG A 80 -12.14 3.70 -13.86
CA ARG A 80 -12.37 4.22 -12.51
C ARG A 80 -11.11 4.86 -11.96
N GLU A 81 -11.31 5.79 -11.03
CA GLU A 81 -10.21 6.38 -10.26
C GLU A 81 -9.77 5.42 -9.14
N LEU A 82 -8.47 5.43 -8.84
CA LEU A 82 -7.89 4.74 -7.70
C LEU A 82 -8.36 5.39 -6.40
N ASN A 83 -8.74 4.57 -5.43
CA ASN A 83 -9.21 5.02 -4.14
C ASN A 83 -8.29 4.53 -3.02
N LYS A 84 -7.57 5.45 -2.39
CA LYS A 84 -6.62 5.20 -1.30
C LYS A 84 -7.20 4.47 -0.08
N ASN A 85 -8.52 4.41 0.06
CA ASN A 85 -9.18 3.68 1.15
C ASN A 85 -9.22 2.15 0.89
N TYR A 86 -8.97 1.72 -0.35
CA TYR A 86 -8.78 0.31 -0.70
C TYR A 86 -7.28 0.02 -0.77
N GLU A 87 -6.83 -1.01 -0.06
CA GLU A 87 -5.40 -1.33 0.06
C GLU A 87 -4.76 -1.64 -1.30
N ASP A 88 -5.43 -2.43 -2.14
CA ASP A 88 -4.93 -2.79 -3.47
C ASP A 88 -4.73 -1.54 -4.36
N ASP A 89 -5.69 -0.60 -4.33
CA ASP A 89 -5.57 0.68 -5.05
C ASP A 89 -4.47 1.56 -4.46
N TYR A 90 -4.36 1.64 -3.12
CA TYR A 90 -3.33 2.43 -2.45
C TYR A 90 -1.92 1.96 -2.79
N ILE A 91 -1.71 0.63 -2.88
CA ILE A 91 -0.44 0.05 -3.34
C ILE A 91 -0.14 0.49 -4.77
N VAL A 92 -1.12 0.41 -5.68
CA VAL A 92 -0.94 0.88 -7.06
C VAL A 92 -0.61 2.37 -7.11
N MET A 93 -1.25 3.20 -6.26
CA MET A 93 -0.94 4.62 -6.17
C MET A 93 0.50 4.88 -5.71
N ILE A 94 1.00 4.12 -4.72
CA ILE A 94 2.40 4.21 -4.26
C ILE A 94 3.37 3.78 -5.37
N GLU A 95 3.10 2.66 -6.04
CA GLU A 95 3.96 2.14 -7.13
C GLU A 95 4.04 3.08 -8.32
N ARG A 96 2.96 3.83 -8.59
CA ARG A 96 2.91 4.89 -9.61
C ARG A 96 3.50 6.22 -9.13
N GLY A 97 3.92 6.33 -7.87
CA GLY A 97 4.45 7.57 -7.29
C GLY A 97 3.41 8.66 -7.06
N LEU A 98 2.12 8.31 -7.03
CA LEU A 98 1.01 9.24 -6.79
C LEU A 98 0.80 9.52 -5.30
N GLU A 99 1.18 8.58 -4.46
CA GLU A 99 1.10 8.68 -3.00
C GLU A 99 2.42 8.25 -2.37
N LYS A 100 2.77 8.88 -1.24
CA LYS A 100 3.94 8.47 -0.44
C LYS A 100 3.48 7.47 0.62
N LEU A 101 4.16 6.33 0.69
CA LEU A 101 3.99 5.41 1.80
C LEU A 101 4.53 6.03 3.09
N ASP A 102 3.81 5.86 4.19
CA ASP A 102 4.29 6.24 5.53
C ASP A 102 5.65 5.56 5.79
N ASP A 103 6.62 6.33 6.27
CA ASP A 103 7.98 5.84 6.50
C ASP A 103 7.98 4.69 7.55
N ASN A 104 6.98 4.59 8.41
CA ASN A 104 6.80 3.48 9.37
C ASN A 104 6.22 2.19 8.77
N LYS A 105 5.81 2.21 7.50
CA LYS A 105 5.17 1.09 6.82
C LYS A 105 6.04 0.55 5.69
N LYS A 106 5.74 -0.66 5.26
CA LYS A 106 6.36 -1.34 4.13
C LYS A 106 5.32 -2.10 3.32
N ILE A 107 5.57 -2.25 2.02
CA ILE A 107 4.80 -3.15 1.18
C ILE A 107 5.45 -4.52 1.26
N VAL A 108 4.68 -5.54 1.61
CA VAL A 108 5.11 -6.94 1.65
C VAL A 108 4.28 -7.76 0.68
N GLU A 109 4.88 -8.75 0.05
CA GLU A 109 4.19 -9.68 -0.83
C GLU A 109 4.09 -11.05 -0.15
N ASP A 110 2.88 -11.57 -0.04
CA ASP A 110 2.60 -12.89 0.51
C ASP A 110 1.60 -13.62 -0.40
N ASN A 111 1.94 -14.85 -0.81
CA ASN A 111 1.18 -15.66 -1.76
C ASN A 111 0.80 -14.93 -3.06
N GLY A 112 1.68 -14.07 -3.58
CA GLY A 112 1.46 -13.29 -4.80
C GLY A 112 0.51 -12.10 -4.63
N LYS A 113 0.07 -11.80 -3.40
CA LYS A 113 -0.70 -10.59 -3.09
C LYS A 113 0.16 -9.64 -2.24
N LYS A 114 0.13 -8.36 -2.59
CA LYS A 114 0.83 -7.29 -1.86
C LYS A 114 -0.07 -6.71 -0.77
N TYR A 115 0.53 -6.33 0.35
CA TYR A 115 -0.13 -5.75 1.51
C TYR A 115 0.72 -4.65 2.13
N VAL A 116 0.09 -3.68 2.78
CA VAL A 116 0.79 -2.65 3.54
C VAL A 116 0.86 -3.07 5.00
N ARG A 117 2.07 -3.25 5.52
CA ARG A 117 2.30 -3.66 6.91
C ARG A 117 3.16 -2.65 7.65
N GLU A 118 2.90 -2.52 8.95
CA GLU A 118 3.76 -1.76 9.85
C GLU A 118 5.15 -2.41 9.92
N LYS A 119 6.20 -1.60 9.88
CA LYS A 119 7.57 -2.04 10.14
C LYS A 119 7.69 -2.53 11.58
N SER A 120 8.48 -3.59 11.77
CA SER A 120 8.82 -4.03 13.12
C SER A 120 9.61 -2.94 13.85
N ILE A 121 9.63 -2.98 15.18
CA ILE A 121 10.41 -2.02 15.96
C ILE A 121 11.91 -2.10 15.63
N GLU A 122 12.39 -3.28 15.25
CA GLU A 122 13.78 -3.51 14.83
C GLU A 122 14.06 -2.87 13.46
N GLU A 123 13.14 -3.02 12.50
CA GLU A 123 13.23 -2.33 11.21
C GLU A 123 13.22 -0.81 11.41
N LYS A 124 12.31 -0.31 12.25
CA LYS A 124 12.26 1.12 12.59
C LYS A 124 13.57 1.62 13.21
N TYR A 125 14.21 0.83 14.06
CA TYR A 125 15.50 1.19 14.64
C TYR A 125 16.63 1.19 13.61
N ASN A 126 16.73 0.13 12.80
CA ASN A 126 17.77 -0.02 11.78
C ASN A 126 17.68 1.05 10.69
N GLU A 127 16.48 1.55 10.41
CA GLU A 127 16.24 2.64 9.47
C GLU A 127 16.31 4.03 10.11
N GLY A 128 16.59 4.13 11.42
CA GLY A 128 16.70 5.41 12.13
C GLY A 128 15.38 6.14 12.34
N LEU A 129 14.24 5.45 12.23
CA LEU A 129 12.90 5.99 12.46
C LEU A 129 12.57 6.12 13.96
N ILE A 130 13.28 5.39 14.81
CA ILE A 130 13.21 5.49 16.27
C ILE A 130 14.61 5.59 16.87
N THR A 131 14.68 6.15 18.06
CA THR A 131 15.91 6.26 18.84
C THR A 131 16.28 4.93 19.50
N LYS A 132 17.55 4.83 19.92
CA LYS A 132 18.04 3.70 20.71
C LYS A 132 17.32 3.59 22.04
N GLU A 133 16.98 4.72 22.65
CA GLU A 133 16.24 4.80 23.91
C GLU A 133 14.84 4.20 23.76
N GLU A 134 14.13 4.53 22.69
CA GLU A 134 12.80 3.99 22.37
C GLU A 134 12.85 2.49 22.10
N TYR A 135 13.81 2.03 21.30
CA TYR A 135 14.01 0.60 21.06
C TYR A 135 14.31 -0.16 22.37
N ASN A 136 15.23 0.36 23.19
CA ASN A 136 15.59 -0.25 24.45
C ASN A 136 14.43 -0.24 25.46
N ALA A 137 13.57 0.78 25.44
CA ALA A 137 12.35 0.81 26.25
C ALA A 137 11.37 -0.30 25.85
N TYR A 138 11.18 -0.51 24.54
CA TYR A 138 10.38 -1.64 24.04
C TYR A 138 10.95 -2.99 24.50
N ILE A 139 12.27 -3.19 24.37
CA ILE A 139 12.92 -4.42 24.83
C ILE A 139 12.75 -4.65 26.33
N VAL A 140 12.85 -3.60 27.15
CA VAL A 140 12.59 -3.71 28.60
C VAL A 140 11.15 -4.16 28.86
N ASN A 141 10.19 -3.60 28.13
CA ASN A 141 8.79 -3.98 28.28
C ASN A 141 8.57 -5.46 27.90
N GLN A 142 9.15 -5.93 26.78
CA GLN A 142 9.07 -7.33 26.37
C GLN A 142 9.67 -8.26 27.44
N ARG A 143 10.85 -7.92 27.96
CA ARG A 143 11.48 -8.69 29.05
C ARG A 143 10.58 -8.75 30.29
N GLN A 144 9.98 -7.63 30.71
CA GLN A 144 9.11 -7.63 31.88
C GLN A 144 7.83 -8.43 31.69
N ASN A 145 7.25 -8.43 30.49
CA ASN A 145 6.11 -9.28 30.17
C ASN A 145 6.51 -10.77 30.27
N GLN A 146 7.68 -11.14 29.74
CA GLN A 146 8.20 -12.51 29.82
C GLN A 146 8.54 -12.92 31.25
N TYR A 147 9.09 -12.01 32.07
CA TYR A 147 9.26 -12.25 33.49
C TYR A 147 7.91 -12.43 34.17
N SER A 148 6.91 -11.64 33.81
CA SER A 148 5.57 -11.77 34.40
C SER A 148 4.91 -13.11 34.12
N GLN A 149 5.05 -13.61 32.90
CA GLN A 149 4.42 -14.86 32.45
C GLN A 149 5.20 -16.10 32.90
N ASN A 150 6.53 -16.07 32.82
CA ASN A 150 7.37 -17.25 33.06
C ASN A 150 8.01 -17.28 34.45
N LEU A 151 8.04 -16.14 35.16
CA LEU A 151 8.71 -15.96 36.44
C LEU A 151 7.82 -15.16 37.41
N ASP A 152 6.62 -15.67 37.71
CA ASP A 152 5.70 -15.20 38.77
C ASP A 152 5.90 -13.72 39.15
N GLY A 153 5.48 -12.86 38.21
CA GLY A 153 6.09 -11.58 37.77
C GLY A 153 6.58 -10.50 38.72
N ALA A 154 6.32 -10.59 40.02
CA ALA A 154 6.76 -9.58 40.98
C ALA A 154 7.98 -10.03 41.80
N ARG A 155 8.32 -11.33 41.78
CA ARG A 155 9.41 -11.86 42.63
C ARG A 155 10.77 -11.91 41.92
N ALA A 156 10.85 -12.00 40.60
CA ALA A 156 12.11 -12.31 39.91
C ALA A 156 13.25 -11.27 40.08
N GLU A 157 12.96 -9.97 40.22
CA GLU A 157 14.01 -8.94 40.34
C GLU A 157 14.44 -8.66 41.79
N LEU A 158 13.53 -8.71 42.76
CA LEU A 158 13.84 -8.52 44.18
C LEU A 158 14.32 -9.81 44.86
N LEU A 159 13.85 -10.98 44.41
CA LEU A 159 14.19 -12.26 44.99
C LEU A 159 15.61 -12.70 44.58
N ASP A 160 16.14 -12.27 43.43
CA ASP A 160 17.46 -12.73 42.96
C ASP A 160 18.63 -12.18 43.81
N SER A 161 18.64 -10.89 44.18
CA SER A 161 19.74 -10.38 45.03
C SER A 161 19.68 -10.93 46.46
N VAL A 162 18.46 -11.10 46.99
CA VAL A 162 18.23 -11.70 48.32
C VAL A 162 18.59 -13.18 48.31
N LEU A 163 18.14 -13.94 47.31
CA LEU A 163 18.48 -15.37 47.19
C LEU A 163 19.96 -15.58 46.91
N ASN A 164 20.62 -14.75 46.09
CA ASN A 164 22.07 -14.84 45.89
C ASN A 164 22.82 -14.55 47.19
N THR A 165 22.36 -13.59 48.00
CA THR A 165 22.96 -13.30 49.31
C THR A 165 22.78 -14.48 50.26
N LEU A 166 21.58 -15.07 50.33
CA LEU A 166 21.30 -16.26 51.16
C LEU A 166 22.08 -17.50 50.66
N ALA A 167 22.21 -17.68 49.35
CA ALA A 167 23.00 -18.75 48.75
C ALA A 167 24.48 -18.62 49.13
N ASN A 168 25.05 -17.41 49.02
CA ASN A 168 26.44 -17.12 49.41
C ASN A 168 26.69 -17.32 50.91
N GLN A 169 25.66 -17.20 51.74
CA GLN A 169 25.71 -17.47 53.18
C GLN A 169 25.45 -18.94 53.54
N GLY A 170 25.18 -19.81 52.54
CA GLY A 170 24.86 -21.22 52.77
C GLY A 170 23.49 -21.45 53.43
N LEU A 171 22.59 -20.47 53.36
CA LEU A 171 21.28 -20.49 54.02
C LEU A 171 20.16 -21.07 53.14
N LEU A 172 20.47 -21.44 51.89
CA LEU A 172 19.53 -22.12 50.99
C LEU A 172 19.78 -23.63 50.98
N ASN A 173 18.70 -24.40 51.01
CA ASN A 173 18.78 -25.85 50.77
C ASN A 173 18.92 -26.17 49.27
N GLU A 174 19.16 -27.46 48.95
CA GLU A 174 19.39 -27.92 47.58
C GLU A 174 18.22 -27.60 46.63
N THR A 175 16.98 -27.78 47.07
CA THR A 175 15.79 -27.47 46.28
C THR A 175 15.66 -25.96 45.99
N GLN A 176 15.97 -25.11 46.98
CA GLN A 176 15.97 -23.66 46.83
C GLN A 176 17.09 -23.18 45.90
N MET A 177 18.27 -23.81 45.99
CA MET A 177 19.39 -23.59 45.07
C MET A 177 19.04 -23.96 43.62
N GLU A 178 18.36 -25.08 43.40
CA GLU A 178 17.92 -25.51 42.07
C GLU A 178 16.87 -24.56 41.48
N ALA A 179 15.89 -24.14 42.29
CA ALA A 179 14.92 -23.13 41.90
C ALA A 179 15.59 -21.80 41.50
N LEU A 180 16.60 -21.36 42.26
CA LEU A 180 17.39 -20.17 41.94
C LEU A 180 18.12 -20.30 40.59
N LYS A 181 18.78 -21.45 40.34
CA LYS A 181 19.45 -21.71 39.04
C LYS A 181 18.47 -21.69 37.87
N ASN A 182 17.28 -22.26 38.04
CA ASN A 182 16.24 -22.24 37.00
C ASN A 182 15.78 -20.81 36.70
N ILE A 183 15.57 -19.97 37.72
CA ILE A 183 15.23 -18.55 37.54
C ILE A 183 16.33 -17.82 36.77
N GLN A 184 17.59 -17.99 37.17
CA GLN A 184 18.75 -17.34 36.53
C GLN A 184 18.89 -17.74 35.07
N THR A 185 18.73 -19.04 34.78
CA THR A 185 18.77 -19.59 33.42
C THR A 185 17.67 -19.00 32.56
N THR A 186 16.42 -19.00 33.04
CA THR A 186 15.28 -18.40 32.32
C THR A 186 15.50 -16.90 32.06
N ARG A 187 16.04 -16.15 33.04
CA ARG A 187 16.34 -14.72 32.84
C ARG A 187 17.44 -14.49 31.81
N ALA A 188 18.49 -15.31 31.81
CA ALA A 188 19.55 -15.24 30.82
C ALA A 188 18.98 -15.49 29.41
N ASN A 189 18.19 -16.54 29.24
CA ASN A 189 17.53 -16.88 27.98
C ASN A 189 16.63 -15.74 27.47
N ILE A 190 15.84 -15.12 28.35
CA ILE A 190 14.99 -13.97 27.97
C ILE A 190 15.85 -12.76 27.53
N LYS A 191 16.99 -12.50 28.19
CA LYS A 191 17.87 -11.38 27.81
C LYS A 191 18.55 -11.61 26.46
N GLU A 192 18.87 -12.87 26.16
CA GLU A 192 19.44 -13.29 24.88
C GLU A 192 18.41 -13.17 23.75
N GLN A 193 17.16 -13.59 23.99
CA GLN A 193 16.07 -13.47 23.01
C GLN A 193 15.68 -12.02 22.70
N TYR A 194 15.78 -11.13 23.70
CA TYR A 194 15.43 -9.71 23.57
C TYR A 194 16.64 -8.84 23.93
N PRO A 195 17.67 -8.74 23.07
CA PRO A 195 18.89 -7.99 23.38
C PRO A 195 18.63 -6.48 23.35
N LYS A 196 19.29 -5.75 24.26
CA LYS A 196 19.35 -4.29 24.19
C LYS A 196 20.45 -3.89 23.22
N GLN A 197 20.26 -2.76 22.54
CA GLN A 197 21.29 -2.18 21.70
C GLN A 197 22.28 -1.39 22.56
N SER A 198 23.58 -1.61 22.29
CA SER A 198 24.72 -1.09 23.05
C SER A 198 25.10 0.33 22.69
#